data_AF-A0A7C1CAX8-F1
#
_entry.id   AF-A0A7C1CAX8-F1
#
_cell.length_a   1.000
_cell.length_b   1.000
_cell.length_c   1.000
_cell.angle_alpha   90.00
_cell.angle_beta   90.00
_cell.angle_gamma   90.00
#
_symmetry.space_group_name_H-M   'P 1'
#
loop_
_entity.id
_entity.type
_entity.pdbx_description
1 polymer ?
#
loop_
_entity_poly.entity_id
_entity_poly.type
_entity_poly.pdbx_seq_one_letter_code
_entity_poly.pdbx_strand_id
1 'polypeptide(L)'
;MVESKRSFYVGPDNGVLMLSAQREGIKHVYVIKNPKYMLREVSRTFHGRDIFSPAAAHLANGVPPSEFGPEIFNPVAPSFIEPKISEDLIEGEIIHIDDFGNLVTNISYDEMKSLDIREGDQLTIKLRGRAFDIKLCTAYSEVQLHKPLAIIGGCGLLELSVNQGNASKYFNVEIGERIFLQKKKLN
;
A
#
# COMPACT_ATOMS: atom_id res chain seq x y z
N MET A 1 6.30 -4.35 16.85
CA MET A 1 5.46 -3.16 17.08
C MET A 1 6.16 -1.97 16.45
N VAL A 2 5.41 -1.11 15.77
CA VAL A 2 5.95 0.09 15.12
C VAL A 2 5.26 1.30 15.68
N GLU A 3 6.03 2.27 16.13
CA GLU A 3 5.56 3.61 16.45
C GLU A 3 5.78 4.51 15.23
N SER A 4 4.73 5.18 14.78
CA SER A 4 4.78 6.17 13.72
C SER A 4 4.40 7.56 14.25
N LYS A 5 4.26 8.54 13.36
CA LYS A 5 3.94 9.92 13.78
C LYS A 5 2.60 10.06 14.48
N ARG A 6 1.60 9.25 14.14
CA ARG A 6 0.21 9.36 14.61
C ARG A 6 -0.36 8.09 15.24
N SER A 7 0.24 6.93 14.96
CA SER A 7 -0.33 5.61 15.24
C SER A 7 0.70 4.64 15.83
N PHE A 8 0.19 3.53 16.33
CA PHE A 8 0.99 2.35 16.65
C PHE A 8 0.47 1.15 15.86
N TYR A 9 1.39 0.38 15.30
CA TYR A 9 1.10 -0.87 14.59
C TYR A 9 1.63 -2.05 15.40
N VAL A 10 0.75 -3.01 15.69
CA VAL A 10 1.08 -4.20 16.48
C VAL A 10 0.79 -5.43 15.63
N GLY A 11 1.79 -6.29 15.46
CA GLY A 11 1.68 -7.45 14.59
C GLY A 11 3.03 -8.11 14.31
N PRO A 12 3.05 -9.10 13.40
CA PRO A 12 4.25 -9.84 13.07
C PRO A 12 5.24 -8.98 12.27
N ASP A 13 6.53 -9.25 12.47
CA ASP A 13 7.61 -8.68 11.66
C ASP A 13 7.80 -9.50 10.38
N ASN A 14 6.83 -9.41 9.48
CA ASN A 14 6.84 -10.10 8.18
C ASN A 14 6.56 -9.14 7.01
N GLY A 15 6.69 -7.84 7.24
CA GLY A 15 6.42 -6.80 6.25
C GLY A 15 4.99 -6.28 6.19
N VAL A 16 3.99 -6.97 6.76
CA VAL A 16 2.57 -6.58 6.62
C VAL A 16 2.25 -5.17 7.15
N LEU A 17 3.02 -4.70 8.15
CA LEU A 17 2.83 -3.39 8.76
C LEU A 17 3.57 -2.27 8.04
N MET A 18 4.58 -2.60 7.22
CA MET A 18 5.59 -1.62 6.80
C MET A 18 5.05 -0.57 5.85
N LEU A 19 4.24 -0.96 4.85
CA LEU A 19 3.68 0.00 3.88
C LEU A 19 2.90 1.11 4.58
N SER A 20 2.03 0.75 5.53
CA SER A 20 1.24 1.72 6.29
C SER A 20 2.11 2.56 7.22
N ALA A 21 3.01 1.90 7.97
CA ALA A 21 3.85 2.58 8.94
C ALA A 21 4.86 3.55 8.31
N GLN A 22 5.45 3.20 7.17
CA GLN A 22 6.38 4.07 6.44
C GLN A 22 5.68 5.32 5.89
N ARG A 23 4.48 5.17 5.31
CA ARG A 23 3.68 6.33 4.86
C ARG A 23 3.34 7.30 5.98
N GLU A 24 3.10 6.78 7.17
CA GLU A 24 2.84 7.63 8.33
C GLU A 24 4.13 8.21 8.96
N GLY A 25 5.29 7.71 8.55
CA GLY A 25 6.59 8.07 9.09
C GLY A 25 6.89 7.29 10.37
N ILE A 26 7.74 6.28 10.25
CA ILE A 26 8.23 5.48 11.39
C ILE A 26 9.12 6.35 12.29
N LYS A 27 8.88 6.28 13.59
CA LYS A 27 9.75 6.85 14.63
C LYS A 27 10.64 5.77 15.24
N HIS A 28 10.01 4.71 15.72
CA HIS A 28 10.68 3.62 16.46
C HIS A 28 10.04 2.27 16.13
N VAL A 29 10.81 1.20 16.25
CA VAL A 29 10.31 -0.18 16.08
C VAL A 29 10.79 -1.03 17.25
N TYR A 30 9.86 -1.70 17.92
CA TYR A 30 10.16 -2.52 19.11
C TYR A 30 9.73 -3.97 18.91
N VAL A 31 10.55 -4.89 19.42
CA VAL A 31 10.17 -6.30 19.52
C VAL A 31 9.32 -6.51 20.76
N ILE A 32 8.19 -7.18 20.61
CA ILE A 32 7.34 -7.58 21.74
C ILE A 32 7.95 -8.87 22.32
N LYS A 33 8.69 -8.76 23.41
CA LYS A 33 9.38 -9.88 24.08
C LYS A 33 9.03 -10.01 25.57
N ASN A 34 8.48 -8.96 26.18
CA ASN A 34 8.18 -8.96 27.60
C ASN A 34 6.90 -9.78 27.90
N PRO A 35 7.00 -10.92 28.62
CA PRO A 35 5.84 -11.78 28.90
C PRO A 35 4.76 -11.09 29.75
N LYS A 36 5.10 -10.00 30.47
CA LYS A 36 4.15 -9.20 31.24
C LYS A 36 3.01 -8.63 30.39
N TYR A 37 3.26 -8.43 29.10
CA TYR A 37 2.31 -7.84 28.15
C TYR A 37 1.80 -8.86 27.11
N MET A 38 1.89 -10.15 27.43
CA MET A 38 1.40 -11.26 26.65
C MET A 38 0.48 -12.13 27.51
N LEU A 39 -0.25 -13.06 26.89
CA LEU A 39 -0.88 -14.13 27.66
C LEU A 39 0.17 -15.06 28.26
N ARG A 40 -0.16 -15.65 29.42
CA ARG A 40 0.73 -16.59 30.12
C ARG A 40 1.05 -17.82 29.26
N GLU A 41 0.07 -18.30 28.51
CA GLU A 41 0.24 -19.41 27.58
C GLU A 41 0.18 -18.88 26.16
N VAL A 42 1.30 -18.98 25.44
CA VAL A 42 1.41 -18.57 24.05
C VAL A 42 1.29 -19.81 23.17
N SER A 43 0.22 -19.88 22.38
CA SER A 43 0.02 -20.96 21.41
C SER A 43 0.94 -20.81 20.21
N ARG A 44 1.26 -21.93 19.57
CA ARG A 44 2.12 -21.97 18.36
C ARG A 44 1.45 -21.39 17.11
N THR A 45 0.12 -21.30 17.09
CA THR A 45 -0.65 -21.00 15.87
C THR A 45 -1.46 -19.71 15.97
N PHE A 46 -1.53 -19.06 17.14
CA PHE A 46 -2.40 -17.90 17.33
C PHE A 46 -1.72 -16.72 18.05
N HIS A 47 -0.54 -16.31 17.57
CA HIS A 47 0.18 -15.14 18.10
C HIS A 47 -0.61 -13.83 18.03
N GLY A 48 -1.57 -13.72 17.09
CA GLY A 48 -2.53 -12.61 17.06
C GLY A 48 -3.25 -12.43 18.40
N ARG A 49 -3.86 -13.50 18.90
CA ARG A 49 -4.60 -13.51 20.17
C ARG A 49 -3.65 -13.46 21.38
N ASP A 50 -2.56 -14.22 21.34
CA ASP A 50 -1.76 -14.49 22.54
C ASP A 50 -0.67 -13.45 22.81
N ILE A 51 -0.19 -12.77 21.76
CA ILE A 51 0.89 -11.77 21.84
C ILE A 51 0.39 -10.40 21.40
N PHE A 52 -0.15 -10.29 20.18
CA PHE A 52 -0.38 -8.98 19.57
C PHE A 52 -1.58 -8.25 20.18
N SER A 53 -2.71 -8.94 20.40
CA SER A 53 -3.90 -8.37 21.04
C SER A 53 -3.64 -7.85 22.47
N PRO A 54 -3.05 -8.62 23.41
CA PRO A 54 -2.75 -8.11 24.75
C PRO A 54 -1.70 -7.00 24.72
N ALA A 55 -0.68 -7.08 23.86
CA ALA A 55 0.30 -6.01 23.73
C ALA A 55 -0.35 -4.70 23.26
N ALA A 56 -1.23 -4.76 22.25
CA ALA A 56 -1.99 -3.61 21.78
C ALA A 56 -2.91 -3.03 22.88
N ALA A 57 -3.56 -3.89 23.68
CA ALA A 57 -4.38 -3.45 24.80
C ALA A 57 -3.57 -2.72 25.88
N HIS A 58 -2.39 -3.23 26.25
CA HIS A 58 -1.51 -2.54 27.19
C HIS A 58 -0.99 -1.22 26.65
N LEU A 59 -0.62 -1.17 25.37
CA LEU A 59 -0.18 0.05 24.70
C LEU A 59 -1.29 1.11 24.70
N ALA A 60 -2.53 0.72 24.38
CA ALA A 60 -3.69 1.59 24.43
C ALA A 60 -4.00 2.12 25.85
N ASN A 61 -3.61 1.37 26.88
CA ASN A 61 -3.70 1.79 28.28
C ASN A 61 -2.49 2.65 28.75
N GLY A 62 -1.61 3.06 27.83
CA GLY A 62 -0.53 4.00 28.11
C GLY A 62 0.79 3.38 28.55
N VAL A 63 0.97 2.06 28.43
CA VAL A 63 2.30 1.44 28.63
C VAL A 63 3.25 1.92 27.53
N PRO A 64 4.43 2.48 27.85
CA PRO A 64 5.33 2.99 26.84
C PRO A 64 5.92 1.87 25.97
N PRO A 65 6.13 2.08 24.65
CA PRO A 65 6.62 1.06 23.73
C PRO A 65 7.93 0.36 24.14
N SER A 66 8.84 1.10 24.78
CA SER A 66 10.12 0.60 25.26
C SER A 66 10.01 -0.50 26.32
N GLU A 67 8.86 -0.61 27.01
CA GLU A 67 8.63 -1.64 28.03
C GLU A 67 8.34 -3.02 27.43
N PHE A 68 7.90 -3.08 26.18
CA PHE A 68 7.52 -4.33 25.52
C PHE A 68 8.73 -5.15 25.08
N GLY A 69 9.88 -4.50 24.90
CA GLY A 69 11.15 -5.14 24.54
C GLY A 69 12.08 -4.17 23.79
N PRO A 70 13.20 -4.70 23.26
CA PRO A 70 14.24 -3.87 22.66
C PRO A 70 13.78 -3.19 21.37
N GLU A 71 14.31 -1.99 21.14
CA GLU A 71 14.22 -1.31 19.85
C GLU A 71 15.06 -2.06 18.79
N ILE A 72 14.58 -2.09 17.56
CA ILE A 72 15.26 -2.65 16.39
C ILE A 72 15.26 -1.63 15.25
N PHE A 73 16.26 -1.74 14.38
CA PHE A 73 16.50 -0.78 13.28
C PHE A 73 16.38 -1.42 11.89
N ASN A 74 16.12 -2.73 11.83
CA ASN A 74 16.09 -3.53 10.61
C ASN A 74 14.84 -4.42 10.55
N PRO A 75 13.61 -3.85 10.62
CA PRO A 75 12.39 -4.64 10.43
C PRO A 75 12.32 -5.22 9.02
N VAL A 76 11.54 -6.30 8.85
CA VAL A 76 11.29 -6.89 7.54
C VAL A 76 10.48 -5.91 6.70
N ALA A 77 11.08 -5.41 5.61
CA ALA A 77 10.45 -4.48 4.68
C ALA A 77 10.40 -5.09 3.26
N PRO A 78 9.20 -5.30 2.68
CA PRO A 78 9.09 -5.78 1.30
C PRO A 78 9.73 -4.82 0.29
N SER A 79 10.27 -5.35 -0.81
CA SER A 79 10.94 -4.54 -1.83
C SER A 79 10.00 -3.65 -2.64
N PHE A 80 8.69 -3.93 -2.63
CA PHE A 80 7.67 -3.21 -3.39
C PHE A 80 7.03 -2.06 -2.61
N ILE A 81 7.54 -1.69 -1.43
CA ILE A 81 6.90 -0.63 -0.62
C ILE A 81 6.93 0.72 -1.34
N GLU A 82 8.02 1.04 -2.03
CA GLU A 82 8.21 2.33 -2.69
C GLU A 82 8.30 2.15 -4.21
N PRO A 83 7.49 2.88 -4.99
CA PRO A 83 7.69 2.98 -6.43
C PRO A 83 8.98 3.74 -6.74
N LYS A 84 9.58 3.43 -7.88
CA LYS A 84 10.76 4.15 -8.38
C LYS A 84 10.32 5.30 -9.26
N ILE A 85 10.81 6.49 -8.96
CA ILE A 85 10.45 7.71 -9.69
C ILE A 85 11.70 8.21 -10.40
N SER A 86 11.59 8.44 -11.71
CA SER A 86 12.53 9.21 -12.52
C SER A 86 11.84 10.45 -13.11
N GLU A 87 12.55 11.25 -13.90
CA GLU A 87 12.07 12.57 -14.36
C GLU A 87 10.66 12.59 -14.98
N ASP A 88 10.27 11.54 -15.70
CA ASP A 88 8.98 11.48 -16.42
C ASP A 88 8.27 10.12 -16.30
N LEU A 89 8.69 9.27 -15.35
CA LEU A 89 8.26 7.89 -15.24
C LEU A 89 8.16 7.47 -13.77
N ILE A 90 7.07 6.79 -13.44
CA ILE A 90 6.90 6.08 -12.17
C ILE A 90 6.82 4.57 -12.47
N GLU A 91 7.76 3.80 -11.94
CA GLU A 91 7.72 2.33 -11.92
C GLU A 91 7.15 1.87 -10.57
N GLY A 92 6.01 1.21 -10.62
CA GLY A 92 5.35 0.62 -9.45
C GLY A 92 5.02 -0.85 -9.66
N GLU A 93 4.20 -1.38 -8.77
CA GLU A 93 3.75 -2.77 -8.76
C GLU A 93 2.26 -2.86 -8.42
N ILE A 94 1.56 -3.85 -8.98
CA ILE A 94 0.21 -4.21 -8.54
C ILE A 94 0.32 -4.92 -7.19
N ILE A 95 -0.13 -4.27 -6.11
CA ILE A 95 -0.03 -4.82 -4.75
C ILE A 95 -1.30 -5.52 -4.29
N HIS A 96 -2.43 -5.24 -4.94
CA HIS A 96 -3.70 -5.84 -4.59
C HIS A 96 -4.66 -5.81 -5.78
N ILE A 97 -5.56 -6.80 -5.83
CA ILE A 97 -6.71 -6.84 -6.73
C ILE A 97 -7.94 -6.91 -5.83
N ASP A 98 -8.78 -5.88 -5.88
CA ASP A 98 -9.98 -5.83 -5.04
C ASP A 98 -11.07 -6.80 -5.53
N ASP A 99 -12.16 -6.91 -4.77
CA ASP A 99 -13.27 -7.83 -5.06
C ASP A 99 -13.99 -7.51 -6.39
N PHE A 100 -13.89 -6.28 -6.90
CA PHE A 100 -14.44 -5.89 -8.20
C PHE A 100 -13.48 -6.20 -9.35
N GLY A 101 -12.20 -6.41 -9.04
CA GLY A 101 -11.12 -6.66 -9.97
C GLY A 101 -10.37 -5.39 -10.39
N ASN A 102 -10.46 -4.31 -9.63
CA ASN A 102 -9.60 -3.14 -9.79
C ASN A 102 -8.17 -3.50 -9.39
N LEU A 103 -7.20 -2.96 -10.13
CA LEU A 103 -5.79 -3.19 -9.87
C LEU A 103 -5.27 -2.05 -8.99
N VAL A 104 -5.02 -2.32 -7.72
CA VAL A 104 -4.45 -1.34 -6.78
C VAL A 104 -2.93 -1.40 -6.85
N THR A 105 -2.31 -0.25 -7.08
CA THR A 105 -0.85 -0.12 -7.19
C THR A 105 -0.22 0.37 -5.89
N ASN A 106 1.11 0.27 -5.77
CA ASN A 106 1.86 0.95 -4.70
C ASN A 106 2.07 2.46 -4.95
N ILE A 107 1.62 2.99 -6.09
CA ILE A 107 1.83 4.40 -6.49
C ILE A 107 0.79 5.28 -5.81
N SER A 108 1.25 6.22 -4.98
CA SER A 108 0.43 7.21 -4.30
C SER A 108 0.15 8.44 -5.16
N TYR A 109 -0.93 9.14 -4.84
CA TYR A 109 -1.26 10.38 -5.54
C TYR A 109 -0.19 11.47 -5.34
N ASP A 110 0.49 11.52 -4.20
CA ASP A 110 1.55 12.51 -3.96
C ASP A 110 2.80 12.26 -4.81
N GLU A 111 3.13 10.99 -5.08
CA GLU A 111 4.19 10.63 -6.02
C GLU A 111 3.82 11.03 -7.45
N MET A 112 2.55 10.87 -7.84
CA MET A 112 2.04 11.34 -9.14
C MET A 112 2.15 12.87 -9.28
N LYS A 113 1.80 13.63 -8.23
CA LYS A 113 1.95 15.09 -8.21
C LYS A 113 3.39 15.54 -8.37
N SER A 114 4.37 14.74 -7.92
CA SER A 114 5.79 15.06 -8.11
C SER A 114 6.20 15.15 -9.58
N LEU A 115 5.44 14.50 -10.47
CA LEU A 115 5.58 14.58 -11.93
C LEU A 115 4.51 15.46 -12.61
N ASP A 116 3.88 16.36 -11.86
CA ASP A 116 2.79 17.22 -12.32
C ASP A 116 1.60 16.45 -12.92
N ILE A 117 1.38 15.20 -12.51
CA ILE A 117 0.20 14.43 -12.92
C ILE A 117 -0.98 14.81 -12.01
N ARG A 118 -2.09 15.21 -12.64
CA ARG A 118 -3.32 15.66 -11.97
C ARG A 118 -4.55 14.96 -12.53
N GLU A 119 -5.63 14.97 -11.77
CA GLU A 119 -6.92 14.46 -12.23
C GLU A 119 -7.34 15.16 -13.53
N GLY A 120 -7.87 14.40 -14.47
CA GLY A 120 -8.18 14.85 -15.83
C GLY A 120 -7.05 14.59 -16.85
N ASP A 121 -5.81 14.39 -16.40
CA ASP A 121 -4.69 14.10 -17.31
C ASP A 121 -4.85 12.76 -18.03
N GLN A 122 -4.26 12.69 -19.22
CA GLN A 122 -4.08 11.43 -19.94
C GLN A 122 -2.76 10.79 -19.52
N LEU A 123 -2.79 9.50 -19.24
CA LEU A 123 -1.65 8.72 -18.77
C LEU A 123 -1.30 7.67 -19.82
N THR A 124 -0.01 7.48 -20.05
CA THR A 124 0.50 6.28 -20.73
C THR A 124 0.87 5.26 -19.66
N ILE A 125 0.09 4.19 -19.59
CA ILE A 125 0.32 3.07 -18.67
C ILE A 125 0.93 1.91 -19.45
N LYS A 126 2.08 1.38 -19.00
CA LYS A 126 2.62 0.12 -19.53
C LYS A 126 2.49 -1.01 -18.53
N LEU A 127 1.89 -2.10 -18.99
CA LEU A 127 1.69 -3.35 -18.24
C LEU A 127 2.06 -4.53 -19.15
N ARG A 128 2.89 -5.45 -18.67
CA ARG A 128 3.31 -6.65 -19.42
C ARG A 128 3.80 -6.34 -20.85
N GLY A 129 4.52 -5.23 -21.02
CA GLY A 129 5.04 -4.78 -22.32
C GLY A 129 4.01 -4.14 -23.27
N ARG A 130 2.74 -4.01 -22.87
CA ARG A 130 1.69 -3.32 -23.63
C ARG A 130 1.47 -1.93 -23.07
N ALA A 131 1.25 -0.94 -23.95
CA ALA A 131 0.94 0.43 -23.57
C ALA A 131 -0.55 0.73 -23.74
N PHE A 132 -1.12 1.46 -22.79
CA PHE A 132 -2.51 1.86 -22.75
C PHE A 132 -2.60 3.36 -22.45
N ASP A 133 -3.41 4.07 -23.22
CA ASP A 133 -3.75 5.46 -22.93
C ASP A 133 -5.00 5.49 -22.05
N ILE A 134 -4.84 5.98 -20.83
CA ILE A 134 -5.86 5.90 -19.79
C ILE A 134 -6.02 7.27 -19.14
N LYS A 135 -7.26 7.76 -19.03
CA LYS A 135 -7.56 9.01 -18.34
C LYS A 135 -7.53 8.79 -16.81
N LEU A 136 -6.86 9.68 -16.09
CA LEU A 136 -7.00 9.80 -14.64
C LEU A 136 -8.32 10.51 -14.32
N CYS A 137 -9.28 9.79 -13.77
CA CYS A 137 -10.64 10.25 -13.51
C CYS A 137 -10.86 10.48 -12.01
N THR A 138 -11.89 11.24 -11.69
CA THR A 138 -12.43 11.41 -10.33
C THR A 138 -13.60 10.47 -10.06
N ALA A 139 -14.25 9.96 -11.12
CA ALA A 139 -15.34 9.00 -11.03
C ALA A 139 -15.33 7.99 -12.18
N TYR A 140 -15.82 6.78 -11.91
CA TYR A 140 -15.95 5.70 -12.91
C TYR A 140 -16.79 6.10 -14.13
N SER A 141 -17.81 6.95 -13.95
CA SER A 141 -18.72 7.40 -15.00
C SER A 141 -18.12 8.36 -16.02
N GLU A 142 -16.89 8.85 -15.80
CA GLU A 142 -16.21 9.75 -16.74
C GLU A 142 -15.72 9.06 -18.02
N VAL A 143 -15.74 7.73 -18.04
CA VAL A 143 -15.47 6.92 -19.24
C VAL A 143 -16.70 6.10 -19.62
N GLN A 144 -16.79 5.71 -20.88
CA GLN A 144 -17.87 4.85 -21.35
C GLN A 144 -17.87 3.50 -20.63
N LEU A 145 -19.02 2.84 -20.63
CA LEU A 145 -19.17 1.49 -20.11
C LEU A 145 -18.11 0.55 -20.71
N HIS A 146 -17.50 -0.26 -19.85
CA HIS A 146 -16.44 -1.23 -20.20
C HIS A 146 -15.15 -0.63 -20.76
N LYS A 147 -14.92 0.68 -20.57
CA LYS A 147 -13.63 1.30 -20.88
C LYS A 147 -12.72 1.37 -19.65
N PRO A 148 -11.40 1.24 -19.84
CA PRO A 148 -10.44 1.40 -18.77
C PRO A 148 -10.33 2.86 -18.32
N LEU A 149 -10.06 3.04 -17.04
CA LEU A 149 -9.75 4.32 -16.40
C LEU A 149 -8.69 4.13 -15.31
N ALA A 150 -8.05 5.22 -14.95
CA ALA A 150 -7.25 5.34 -13.74
C ALA A 150 -8.04 6.19 -12.74
N ILE A 151 -7.95 5.88 -11.45
CA ILE A 151 -8.59 6.66 -10.38
C ILE A 151 -7.71 6.61 -9.12
N ILE A 152 -7.81 7.63 -8.28
CA ILE A 152 -7.21 7.56 -6.94
C ILE A 152 -8.23 6.91 -6.00
N GLY A 153 -7.90 5.70 -5.55
CA GLY A 153 -8.71 4.92 -4.63
C GLY A 153 -8.85 5.53 -3.25
N GLY A 154 -9.74 4.95 -2.43
CA GLY A 154 -9.99 5.41 -1.06
C GLY A 154 -8.75 5.37 -0.14
N CYS A 155 -7.75 4.55 -0.49
CA CYS A 155 -6.46 4.48 0.22
C CYS A 155 -5.41 5.49 -0.29
N GLY A 156 -5.78 6.43 -1.18
CA GLY A 156 -4.87 7.41 -1.78
C GLY A 156 -3.89 6.82 -2.80
N LEU A 157 -4.21 5.63 -3.32
CA LEU A 157 -3.41 4.86 -4.25
C LEU A 157 -3.99 4.92 -5.65
N LEU A 158 -3.14 4.91 -6.67
CA LEU A 158 -3.57 4.75 -8.05
C LEU A 158 -4.16 3.35 -8.24
N GLU A 159 -5.37 3.33 -8.77
CA GLU A 159 -6.11 2.15 -9.19
C GLU A 159 -6.33 2.19 -10.70
N LEU A 160 -6.12 1.05 -11.36
CA LEU A 160 -6.61 0.85 -12.72
C LEU A 160 -7.91 0.05 -12.67
N SER A 161 -8.92 0.60 -13.32
CA SER A 161 -10.29 0.10 -13.26
C SER A 161 -10.88 0.00 -14.65
N VAL A 162 -12.00 -0.71 -14.75
CA VAL A 162 -12.86 -0.71 -15.94
C VAL A 162 -14.26 -0.31 -15.49
N ASN A 163 -14.86 0.70 -16.12
CA ASN A 163 -16.19 1.16 -15.74
C ASN A 163 -17.22 0.01 -15.89
N GLN A 164 -17.79 -0.43 -14.77
CA GLN A 164 -18.63 -1.63 -14.66
C GLN A 164 -18.00 -2.87 -15.33
N GLY A 165 -16.72 -3.08 -15.07
CA GLY A 165 -16.00 -4.25 -15.55
C GLY A 165 -14.90 -4.66 -14.57
N ASN A 166 -14.11 -5.63 -14.98
CA ASN A 166 -13.04 -6.20 -14.17
C ASN A 166 -11.70 -5.90 -14.85
N ALA A 167 -10.85 -5.09 -14.21
CA ALA A 167 -9.60 -4.62 -14.78
C ALA A 167 -8.55 -5.73 -14.84
N SER A 168 -8.46 -6.61 -13.84
CA SER A 168 -7.51 -7.74 -13.85
C SER A 168 -7.73 -8.66 -15.04
N LYS A 169 -8.99 -8.95 -15.39
CA LYS A 169 -9.34 -9.70 -16.60
C LYS A 169 -9.08 -8.91 -17.88
N TYR A 170 -9.40 -7.62 -17.91
CA TYR A 170 -9.20 -6.76 -19.09
C TYR A 170 -7.72 -6.64 -19.46
N PHE A 171 -6.85 -6.38 -18.47
CA PHE A 171 -5.42 -6.23 -18.68
C PHE A 171 -4.65 -7.56 -18.63
N ASN A 172 -5.28 -8.63 -18.13
CA ASN A 172 -4.66 -9.93 -17.88
C ASN A 172 -3.42 -9.81 -16.98
N VAL A 173 -3.62 -9.20 -15.81
CA VAL A 173 -2.58 -8.82 -14.85
C VAL A 173 -2.89 -9.41 -13.47
N GLU A 174 -1.84 -9.82 -12.76
CA GLU A 174 -1.88 -10.42 -11.43
C GLU A 174 -1.13 -9.54 -10.42
N ILE A 175 -1.26 -9.85 -9.12
CA ILE A 175 -0.49 -9.21 -8.06
C ILE A 175 1.00 -9.50 -8.29
N GLY A 176 1.86 -8.49 -8.08
CA GLY A 176 3.31 -8.57 -8.29
C GLY A 176 3.79 -8.09 -9.67
N GLU A 177 2.87 -7.84 -10.60
CA GLU A 177 3.21 -7.34 -11.93
C GLU A 177 3.65 -5.88 -11.89
N ARG A 178 4.68 -5.55 -12.67
CA ARG A 178 5.19 -4.17 -12.78
C ARG A 178 4.28 -3.30 -13.62
N ILE A 179 4.07 -2.07 -13.16
CA ILE A 179 3.37 -1.01 -13.87
C ILE A 179 4.30 0.18 -14.08
N PHE A 180 4.23 0.76 -15.27
CA PHE A 180 4.97 1.97 -15.61
C PHE A 180 3.98 3.06 -16.00
N LEU A 181 4.11 4.22 -15.37
CA LEU A 181 3.20 5.36 -15.51
C LEU A 181 3.97 6.57 -16.04
N GLN A 182 3.44 7.20 -17.09
CA GLN A 182 3.94 8.48 -17.60
C GLN A 182 2.78 9.43 -17.92
N LYS A 183 2.97 10.74 -17.73
CA LYS A 183 2.02 11.75 -18.25
C LYS A 183 2.08 11.76 -19.77
N LYS A 184 0.93 11.59 -20.43
CA LYS A 184 0.87 11.66 -21.88
C LYS A 184 1.04 13.11 -22.33
N LYS A 185 2.05 13.37 -23.15
CA LYS A 185 2.22 14.68 -23.80
C LYS A 185 1.14 14.82 -24.88
N LEU A 186 0.32 15.86 -24.78
CA LEU A 186 -0.58 16.25 -25.86
C LEU A 186 0.29 16.91 -26.93
N ASN A 187 0.33 16.29 -28.13
CA ASN A 187 0.92 16.91 -29.31
C ASN A 187 -0.01 17.97 -29.89
#